data_AF-A0A1Q9NR12-F1
#
_entry.id   AF-A0A1Q9NR12-F1
#
_cell.length_a   1.000
_cell.length_b   1.000
_cell.length_c   1.000
_cell.angle_alpha   90.00
_cell.angle_beta   90.00
_cell.angle_gamma   90.00
#
_symmetry.space_group_name_H-M   'P 1'
#
loop_
_entity.id
_entity.type
_entity.pdbx_description
1 polymer ?
#
loop_
_entity_poly.entity_id
_entity_poly.type
_entity_poly.pdbx_seq_one_letter_code
_entity_poly.pdbx_strand_id
1 'polypeptide(L)'
;MNDKDLSSTDVWDALQKVALEDGVITQEERILISNIVLDVEAYSNMVDRALEDGIISKNERVELFEGRIEILEKAYHIAREDRSISNDETELLKSIVKMILSIEKKN
;
A
#
# COMPACT_ATOMS: atom_id res chain seq x y z
N MET A 1 -8.57 10.36 -21.88
CA MET A 1 -9.01 9.23 -21.05
C MET A 1 -8.75 9.65 -19.61
N ASN A 2 -9.73 9.52 -18.71
CA ASN A 2 -9.50 9.80 -17.29
C ASN A 2 -8.87 8.54 -16.69
N ASP A 3 -7.58 8.38 -16.94
CA ASP A 3 -6.73 7.43 -16.23
C ASP A 3 -6.57 8.01 -14.83
N LYS A 4 -7.35 7.46 -13.89
CA LYS A 4 -7.22 7.85 -12.48
C LYS A 4 -5.91 7.27 -11.98
N ASP A 5 -4.88 8.11 -11.97
CA ASP A 5 -3.73 7.99 -11.07
C ASP A 5 -4.25 7.56 -9.70
N LEU A 6 -3.63 6.54 -9.11
CA LEU A 6 -3.97 6.09 -7.77
C LEU A 6 -3.48 7.16 -6.80
N SER A 7 -4.32 8.18 -6.59
CA SER A 7 -3.95 9.32 -5.76
C SER A 7 -3.82 8.87 -4.31
N SER A 8 -2.95 9.52 -3.54
CA SER A 8 -2.84 9.25 -2.10
C SER A 8 -4.18 9.45 -1.37
N THR A 9 -5.10 10.24 -1.93
CA THR A 9 -6.51 10.33 -1.47
C THR A 9 -7.30 9.04 -1.71
N ASP A 10 -7.17 8.41 -2.88
CA ASP A 10 -7.87 7.15 -3.16
C ASP A 10 -7.34 5.99 -2.31
N VAL A 11 -6.02 5.93 -2.08
CA VAL A 11 -5.40 4.94 -1.18
C VAL A 11 -5.87 5.17 0.25
N TRP A 12 -5.87 6.42 0.69
CA TRP A 12 -6.34 6.80 2.02
C TRP A 12 -7.81 6.39 2.21
N ASP A 13 -8.69 6.76 1.28
CA ASP A 13 -10.12 6.45 1.37
C ASP A 13 -10.40 4.95 1.37
N ALA A 14 -9.63 4.17 0.61
CA ALA A 14 -9.77 2.71 0.57
C ALA A 14 -9.37 2.08 1.90
N LEU A 15 -8.21 2.46 2.46
CA LEU A 15 -7.74 1.93 3.74
C LEU A 15 -8.61 2.42 4.91
N GLN A 16 -9.05 3.67 4.87
CA GLN A 16 -9.90 4.26 5.89
C GLN A 16 -11.24 3.52 6.01
N LYS A 17 -11.81 3.06 4.89
CA LYS A 17 -13.05 2.28 4.91
C LYS A 17 -12.88 0.95 5.64
N VAL A 18 -11.74 0.29 5.47
CA VAL A 18 -11.43 -0.99 6.12
C VAL A 18 -11.23 -0.79 7.62
N ALA A 19 -10.45 0.24 8.00
CA ALA A 19 -10.24 0.61 9.41
C ALA A 19 -11.48 1.22 10.10
N LEU A 20 -12.59 1.40 9.38
CA LEU A 20 -13.86 1.91 9.94
C LEU A 20 -14.94 0.81 9.98
N GLU A 21 -14.61 -0.44 9.65
CA GLU A 21 -15.58 -1.54 9.66
C GLU A 21 -16.17 -1.81 11.06
N ASP A 22 -15.39 -1.57 12.11
CA ASP A 22 -15.81 -1.66 13.51
C ASP A 22 -16.46 -0.36 14.04
N GLY A 23 -16.47 0.69 13.22
CA GLY A 23 -17.00 2.02 13.53
C GLY A 23 -16.02 2.99 14.21
N VAL A 24 -14.77 2.60 14.48
CA VAL A 24 -13.78 3.44 15.17
C VAL A 24 -12.37 3.25 14.59
N ILE A 25 -11.83 4.28 13.96
CA ILE A 25 -10.41 4.28 13.58
C ILE A 25 -9.55 4.61 14.80
N THR A 26 -8.72 3.66 15.21
CA THR A 26 -7.75 3.81 16.29
C THR A 26 -6.58 4.73 15.90
N GLN A 27 -5.76 5.12 16.88
CA GLN A 27 -4.59 5.94 16.61
C GLN A 27 -3.54 5.16 15.82
N GLU A 28 -3.37 3.89 16.16
CA GLU A 28 -2.48 2.92 15.54
C GLU A 28 -2.82 2.73 14.06
N GLU A 29 -4.09 2.49 13.74
CA GLU A 29 -4.55 2.37 12.35
C GLU A 29 -4.37 3.66 11.58
N ARG A 30 -4.64 4.83 12.19
CA ARG A 30 -4.40 6.12 11.53
C ARG A 30 -2.91 6.31 11.20
N ILE A 31 -2.02 5.95 12.13
CA ILE A 31 -0.57 6.00 11.92
C ILE A 31 -0.19 5.04 10.79
N LEU A 32 -0.69 3.81 10.82
CA LEU A 32 -0.45 2.80 9.79
C LEU A 32 -0.88 3.31 8.41
N ILE A 33 -2.11 3.78 8.27
CA ILE A 33 -2.64 4.30 7.00
C ILE A 33 -1.80 5.47 6.50
N SER A 34 -1.50 6.44 7.37
CA SER A 34 -0.74 7.63 6.96
C SER A 34 0.67 7.32 6.45
N ASN A 35 1.34 6.35 7.07
CA ASN A 35 2.67 5.93 6.65
C ASN A 35 2.61 5.19 5.32
N ILE A 36 1.66 4.26 5.19
CA ILE A 36 1.56 3.39 4.02
C ILE A 36 1.07 4.14 2.78
N VAL A 37 0.23 5.17 2.92
CA VAL A 37 -0.24 5.97 1.79
C VAL A 37 0.92 6.61 1.03
N LEU A 38 1.91 7.17 1.73
CA LEU A 38 3.08 7.77 1.11
C LEU A 38 3.96 6.74 0.41
N ASP A 39 4.16 5.58 1.03
CA ASP A 39 5.00 4.54 0.46
C ASP A 39 4.32 3.88 -0.77
N VAL A 40 3.01 3.69 -0.73
CA VAL A 40 2.22 3.17 -1.87
C VAL A 40 2.20 4.15 -3.03
N GLU A 41 2.11 5.46 -2.77
CA GLU A 41 2.22 6.48 -3.81
C GLU A 41 3.63 6.49 -4.44
N ALA A 42 4.67 6.42 -3.62
CA ALA A 42 6.05 6.30 -4.11
C ALA A 42 6.21 5.04 -4.97
N TYR A 43 5.64 3.91 -4.54
CA TYR A 43 5.68 2.65 -5.27
C TYR A 43 4.93 2.70 -6.61
N SER A 44 3.76 3.34 -6.65
CA SER A 44 3.04 3.56 -7.91
C SER A 44 3.91 4.32 -8.90
N ASN A 45 4.53 5.42 -8.45
CA ASN A 45 5.44 6.19 -9.30
C ASN A 45 6.66 5.37 -9.76
N MET A 46 7.16 4.44 -8.95
CA MET A 46 8.24 3.52 -9.35
C MET A 46 7.77 2.55 -10.45
N VAL A 47 6.56 2.00 -10.33
CA VAL A 47 5.96 1.12 -11.34
C VAL A 47 5.75 1.87 -12.65
N ASP A 48 5.22 3.10 -12.58
CA ASP A 48 4.98 3.92 -13.77
C ASP A 48 6.29 4.23 -14.50
N ARG A 49 7.35 4.59 -13.77
CA ARG A 49 8.69 4.81 -14.35
C ARG A 49 9.28 3.57 -14.99
N ALA A 50 9.17 2.41 -14.34
CA ALA A 50 9.66 1.13 -14.87
C ALA A 50 8.90 0.68 -16.14
N LEU A 51 7.77 1.32 -16.45
CA LEU A 51 6.96 1.05 -17.63
C LEU A 51 7.09 2.13 -18.71
N GLU A 52 7.76 3.26 -18.44
CA GLU A 52 7.89 4.38 -19.38
C GLU A 52 8.51 3.97 -20.71
N ASP A 53 9.46 3.03 -20.70
CA ASP A 53 10.12 2.51 -21.91
C ASP A 53 9.44 1.24 -22.49
N GLY A 54 8.37 0.78 -21.83
CA GLY A 54 7.59 -0.41 -22.18
C GLY A 54 8.25 -1.75 -21.83
N ILE A 55 9.40 -1.78 -21.15
CA ILE A 55 10.13 -3.00 -20.80
C ILE A 55 10.69 -2.91 -19.37
N ILE A 56 10.08 -3.67 -18.44
CA ILE A 56 10.66 -3.84 -17.10
C ILE A 56 11.93 -4.70 -17.19
N SER A 57 13.08 -4.05 -17.02
CA SER A 57 14.40 -4.68 -16.94
C SER A 57 14.55 -5.54 -15.69
N LYS A 58 15.66 -6.29 -15.62
CA LYS A 58 15.98 -7.11 -14.44
C LYS A 58 16.18 -6.25 -13.19
N ASN A 59 16.81 -5.08 -13.33
CA ASN A 59 17.11 -4.20 -12.20
C ASN A 59 15.82 -3.57 -11.67
N GLU A 60 14.97 -3.05 -12.55
CA GLU A 60 13.66 -2.50 -12.16
C GLU A 60 12.78 -3.57 -11.49
N ARG A 61 12.81 -4.81 -11.97
CA ARG A 61 12.10 -5.91 -11.31
C ARG A 61 12.57 -6.15 -9.88
N VAL A 62 13.87 -5.99 -9.61
CA VAL A 62 14.43 -6.10 -8.26
C VAL A 62 14.00 -4.91 -7.41
N GLU A 63 14.09 -3.68 -7.94
CA GLU A 63 13.66 -2.47 -7.23
C GLU A 63 12.16 -2.51 -6.89
N LEU A 64 11.31 -2.96 -7.82
CA LEU A 64 9.88 -3.16 -7.59
C LEU A 64 9.59 -4.29 -6.60
N PHE A 65 10.43 -5.32 -6.56
CA PHE A 65 10.31 -6.37 -5.55
C PHE A 65 10.67 -5.83 -4.16
N GLU A 66 11.79 -5.11 -4.05
CA GLU A 66 12.29 -4.53 -2.79
C GLU A 66 11.32 -3.48 -2.23
N GLY A 67 10.85 -2.55 -3.06
CA GLY A 67 9.88 -1.54 -2.63
C GLY A 67 8.58 -2.15 -2.10
N ARG A 68 8.10 -3.24 -2.72
CA ARG A 68 6.95 -3.98 -2.19
C ARG A 68 7.24 -4.62 -0.84
N ILE A 69 8.39 -5.25 -0.68
CA ILE A 69 8.77 -5.88 0.59
C ILE A 69 8.86 -4.81 1.70
N GLU A 70 9.46 -3.66 1.41
CA GLU A 70 9.60 -2.56 2.38
C GLU A 70 8.23 -2.07 2.89
N ILE A 71 7.26 -1.86 1.98
CA ILE A 71 5.91 -1.44 2.36
C ILE A 71 5.25 -2.48 3.25
N LEU A 72 5.34 -3.76 2.89
CA LEU A 72 4.71 -4.85 3.63
C LEU A 72 5.37 -5.06 5.00
N GLU A 73 6.69 -4.98 5.09
CA GLU A 73 7.41 -5.09 6.35
C GLU A 73 7.08 -3.93 7.28
N LYS A 74 7.03 -2.70 6.75
CA LYS A 74 6.65 -1.52 7.53
C LYS A 74 5.20 -1.61 8.02
N ALA A 75 4.27 -1.99 7.15
CA ALA A 75 2.87 -2.19 7.52
C ALA A 75 2.74 -3.24 8.62
N TYR A 76 3.42 -4.38 8.46
CA TYR A 76 3.42 -5.46 9.44
C TYR A 76 4.06 -5.04 10.77
N HIS A 77 5.11 -4.21 10.74
CA HIS A 77 5.76 -3.73 11.94
C HIS A 77 4.85 -2.80 12.76
N ILE A 78 4.17 -1.86 12.09
CA ILE A 78 3.23 -0.93 12.73
C ILE A 78 2.03 -1.71 13.30
N ALA A 79 1.46 -2.63 12.52
CA ALA A 79 0.34 -3.47 12.96
C ALA A 79 0.68 -4.43 14.12
N ARG A 80 1.96 -4.56 14.49
CA ARG A 80 2.42 -5.43 15.58
C ARG A 80 3.02 -4.65 16.74
N GLU A 81 2.88 -3.32 16.76
CA GLU A 81 3.50 -2.47 17.77
C GLU A 81 3.00 -2.82 19.19
N ASP A 82 1.75 -3.25 19.31
CA ASP A 82 1.13 -3.68 20.58
C ASP A 82 1.43 -5.15 20.98
N ARG A 83 2.29 -5.84 20.21
CA ARG A 83 2.69 -7.26 20.33
C ARG A 83 1.62 -8.28 19.92
N SER A 84 0.46 -7.84 19.47
CA SER A 84 -0.57 -8.64 18.79
C SER A 84 -0.83 -8.08 17.39
N ILE A 85 -1.57 -8.82 16.57
CA ILE A 85 -2.20 -8.28 15.37
C ILE A 85 -3.68 -8.61 15.52
N SER A 86 -4.51 -7.59 15.55
CA SER A 86 -5.95 -7.72 15.67
C SER A 86 -6.57 -8.23 14.36
N ASN A 87 -7.86 -8.57 14.39
CA ASN A 87 -8.58 -8.92 13.17
C ASN A 87 -8.65 -7.73 12.21
N ASP A 88 -8.85 -6.52 12.73
CA ASP A 88 -9.00 -5.30 11.93
C ASP A 88 -7.68 -4.93 11.26
N GLU A 89 -6.57 -5.02 12.00
CA GLU A 89 -5.22 -4.86 11.45
C GLU A 89 -4.90 -5.92 10.40
N THR A 90 -5.36 -7.16 10.60
CA THR A 90 -5.22 -8.22 9.60
C THR A 90 -5.96 -7.90 8.30
N GLU A 91 -7.18 -7.37 8.38
CA GLU A 91 -7.95 -6.95 7.20
C GLU A 91 -7.33 -5.72 6.53
N LEU A 92 -6.76 -4.80 7.31
CA LEU A 92 -6.04 -3.64 6.82
C LEU A 92 -4.78 -4.07 6.05
N LEU A 93 -3.98 -4.99 6.60
CA LEU A 93 -2.80 -5.57 5.94
C LEU A 93 -3.17 -6.29 4.64
N LYS A 94 -4.25 -7.09 4.64
CA LYS A 94 -4.75 -7.74 3.41
C LYS A 94 -5.14 -6.71 2.36
N SER A 95 -5.73 -5.59 2.77
CA SER A 95 -6.13 -4.52 1.86
C SER A 95 -4.93 -3.79 1.25
N ILE A 96 -3.88 -3.57 2.03
CA ILE A 96 -2.58 -3.06 1.54
C ILE A 96 -1.99 -4.00 0.47
N VAL A 97 -1.92 -5.30 0.76
CA VAL A 97 -1.43 -6.31 -0.20
C VAL A 97 -2.24 -6.28 -1.50
N LYS A 98 -3.57 -6.26 -1.39
CA LYS A 98 -4.46 -6.20 -2.57
C LYS A 98 -4.20 -4.95 -3.41
N MET A 99 -3.98 -3.80 -2.80
CA MET A 99 -3.68 -2.56 -3.52
C MET A 99 -2.35 -2.61 -4.25
N ILE A 100 -1.28 -3.06 -3.59
CA ILE A 100 0.04 -3.18 -4.22
C ILE A 100 -0.05 -4.11 -5.45
N LEU A 101 -0.70 -5.27 -5.30
CA LEU A 101 -0.93 -6.19 -6.42
C LEU A 101 -1.81 -5.62 -7.53
N SER A 102 -2.69 -4.67 -7.20
CA SER A 102 -3.54 -4.01 -8.21
C SER A 102 -2.78 -2.96 -9.02
N ILE A 103 -1.80 -2.28 -8.42
CA ILE A 103 -0.92 -1.34 -9.11
C ILE A 103 -0.12 -2.08 -10.19
N GLU A 104 0.44 -3.24 -9.86
CA GLU A 104 1.19 -4.09 -10.80
C GLU A 104 0.32 -4.68 -11.92
N LYS A 105 -1.00 -4.80 -11.73
CA LYS A 105 -1.93 -5.41 -12.70
C LYS A 105 -2.65 -4.41 -13.60
N LYS A 106 -2.72 -3.15 -13.20
CA LYS A 106 -3.46 -2.12 -13.93
C LYS A 106 -2.72 -1.65 -15.19
N ASN A 107 -1.45 -1.96 -15.30
CA ASN A 107 -0.57 -1.57 -16.40
C ASN A 107 0.03 -2.80 -17.09
#